data_AF-A0A1V8U540-F1
#
_entry.id   AF-A0A1V8U540-F1
#
_cell.length_a   1.000
_cell.length_b   1.000
_cell.length_c   1.000
_cell.angle_alpha   90.00
_cell.angle_beta   90.00
_cell.angle_gamma   90.00
#
_symmetry.space_group_name_H-M   'P 1'
#
loop_
_entity.id
_entity.type
_entity.pdbx_description
1 polymer ?
#
loop_
_entity_poly.entity_id
_entity_poly.type
_entity_poly.pdbx_seq_one_letter_code
_entity_poly.pdbx_strand_id
1 'polypeptide(L)'
;LAHTLDFIHYVLGEYEDFNAHTQIQYPSKVVYDKDSGEEKQATSDVPDLYLSMERSSLQMTGEKGELRITASKTAFLNIAGSGILIEHLDFASNEVKTIDWEFDAHIAELAERARNISKLYDLFAEGKLKEAGAADFAAAVVRHREIDSILWT
;
A
#
# COMPACT_ATOMS: atom_id res chain seq x y z
N LEU A 1 -5.84 1.68 2.74
CA LEU A 1 -6.60 0.99 1.69
C LEU A 1 -6.24 1.50 0.29
N ALA A 2 -6.54 2.75 -0.05
CA ALA A 2 -6.34 3.27 -1.42
C ALA A 2 -4.93 3.04 -2.00
N HIS A 3 -3.87 3.34 -1.25
CA HIS A 3 -2.48 3.08 -1.70
C HIS A 3 -2.17 1.60 -1.98
N THR A 4 -2.81 0.68 -1.27
CA THR A 4 -2.64 -0.76 -1.52
C THR A 4 -3.38 -1.18 -2.78
N LEU A 5 -4.58 -0.64 -3.01
CA LEU A 5 -5.33 -0.86 -4.25
C LEU A 5 -4.53 -0.31 -5.44
N ASP A 6 -3.99 0.91 -5.34
CA ASP A 6 -3.12 1.48 -6.38
C ASP A 6 -1.98 0.55 -6.78
N PHE A 7 -1.32 -0.06 -5.81
CA PHE A 7 -0.28 -1.02 -6.08
C PHE A 7 -0.81 -2.28 -6.80
N ILE A 8 -1.95 -2.82 -6.37
CA ILE A 8 -2.57 -3.99 -7.01
C ILE A 8 -2.90 -3.67 -8.47
N HIS A 9 -3.51 -2.52 -8.75
CA HIS A 9 -3.89 -2.13 -10.10
C HIS A 9 -2.71 -1.79 -10.99
N TYR A 10 -1.66 -1.20 -10.43
CA TYR A 10 -0.40 -1.00 -11.14
C TYR A 10 0.18 -2.33 -11.65
N VAL A 11 0.04 -3.41 -10.88
CA VAL A 11 0.61 -4.72 -11.21
C VAL A 11 -0.33 -5.61 -12.02
N LEU A 12 -1.62 -5.63 -11.69
CA LEU A 12 -2.61 -6.58 -12.22
C LEU A 12 -3.64 -5.95 -13.18
N GLY A 13 -3.70 -4.62 -13.27
CA GLY A 13 -4.72 -3.89 -14.01
C GLY A 13 -6.00 -3.61 -13.22
N GLU A 14 -6.99 -2.99 -13.88
CA GLU A 14 -8.26 -2.58 -13.26
C GLU A 14 -9.20 -3.77 -12.99
N TYR A 15 -10.05 -3.64 -11.97
CA TYR A 15 -11.07 -4.65 -11.69
C TYR A 15 -12.15 -4.64 -12.78
N GLU A 16 -12.68 -5.82 -13.12
CA GLU A 16 -13.92 -5.91 -13.90
C GLU A 16 -15.15 -5.70 -13.00
N ASP A 17 -15.13 -6.26 -11.79
CA ASP A 17 -16.15 -6.13 -10.76
C ASP A 17 -15.55 -6.39 -9.37
N PHE A 18 -16.19 -5.91 -8.31
CA PHE A 18 -15.76 -6.18 -6.93
C PHE A 18 -16.93 -6.14 -5.93
N ASN A 19 -16.75 -6.80 -4.78
CA ASN A 19 -17.65 -6.70 -3.64
C ASN A 19 -16.83 -6.34 -2.40
N ALA A 20 -17.29 -5.34 -1.64
CA ALA A 20 -16.61 -4.89 -0.44
C ALA A 20 -17.58 -4.80 0.74
N HIS A 21 -17.06 -5.02 1.95
CA HIS A 21 -17.79 -4.82 3.19
C HIS A 21 -16.92 -3.96 4.11
N THR A 22 -17.53 -2.94 4.70
CA THR A 22 -16.87 -2.05 5.65
C THR A 22 -17.55 -2.15 7.01
N GLN A 23 -16.81 -1.87 8.08
CA GLN A 23 -17.34 -1.98 9.44
C GLN A 23 -16.77 -0.86 10.31
N ILE A 24 -17.63 -0.37 11.22
CA ILE A 24 -17.27 0.50 12.34
C ILE A 24 -17.34 -0.36 13.61
N GLN A 25 -16.18 -0.77 14.11
CA GLN A 25 -15.99 -1.52 15.35
C GLN A 25 -15.93 -0.61 16.58
N TYR A 26 -15.42 0.61 16.43
CA TYR A 26 -15.23 1.56 17.53
C TYR A 26 -15.95 2.89 17.24
N PRO A 27 -17.30 2.92 17.32
CA PRO A 27 -18.08 4.12 17.02
C PRO A 27 -17.88 5.27 18.03
N SER A 28 -17.30 4.98 19.19
CA SER A 28 -16.94 5.96 20.21
C SER A 28 -15.46 5.79 20.55
N LYS A 29 -14.67 6.84 20.35
CA LYS A 29 -13.22 6.88 20.61
C LYS A 29 -12.92 7.96 21.65
N VAL A 30 -11.93 7.70 22.50
CA VAL A 30 -11.39 8.72 23.39
C VAL A 30 -10.24 9.42 22.67
N VAL A 31 -10.36 10.73 22.50
CA VAL A 31 -9.33 11.57 21.91
C VAL A 31 -8.54 12.20 23.05
N TYR A 32 -7.24 11.94 23.06
CA TYR A 32 -6.30 12.53 24.00
C TYR A 32 -5.71 13.80 23.42
N ASP A 33 -5.92 14.93 24.10
CA ASP A 33 -5.25 16.18 23.82
C ASP A 33 -3.89 16.20 24.52
N LYS A 34 -2.82 16.20 23.73
CA LYS A 34 -1.44 16.16 24.25
C LYS A 34 -1.04 17.43 24.98
N ASP A 35 -1.61 18.58 24.64
CA ASP A 35 -1.21 19.87 25.20
C ASP A 35 -1.91 20.14 26.53
N SER A 36 -3.21 19.81 26.61
CA SER A 36 -4.01 19.97 27.84
C SER A 36 -4.00 18.75 28.76
N GLY A 37 -3.69 17.56 28.23
CA GLY A 37 -3.81 16.28 28.92
C GLY A 37 -5.25 15.81 29.09
N GLU A 38 -6.22 16.51 28.51
CA GLU A 38 -7.64 16.16 28.59
C GLU A 38 -7.99 15.00 27.66
N GLU A 39 -8.91 14.16 28.12
CA GLU A 39 -9.56 13.13 27.32
C GLU A 39 -10.98 13.59 26.96
N LYS A 40 -11.32 13.52 25.67
CA LYS A 40 -12.65 13.87 25.15
C LYS A 40 -13.23 12.70 24.38
N GLN A 41 -14.48 12.38 24.65
CA GLN A 41 -15.19 11.36 23.89
C GLN A 41 -15.61 11.94 22.53
N ALA A 42 -15.31 11.22 21.46
CA ALA A 42 -15.68 11.56 20.10
C ALA A 42 -16.37 10.38 19.42
N THR A 43 -17.42 10.67 18.67
CA THR A 43 -18.08 9.68 17.81
C THR A 43 -17.34 9.59 16.47
N SER A 44 -17.16 8.38 15.96
CA SER A 44 -16.51 8.09 14.67
C SER A 44 -17.48 7.33 13.79
N ASP A 45 -17.72 7.86 12.59
CA ASP A 45 -18.51 7.25 11.51
C ASP A 45 -17.62 6.74 10.37
N VAL A 46 -16.30 6.82 10.54
CA VAL A 46 -15.30 6.33 9.60
C VAL A 46 -15.09 4.83 9.85
N PRO A 47 -15.22 3.96 8.82
CA PRO A 47 -14.90 2.55 8.95
C PRO A 47 -13.48 2.35 9.50
N ASP A 48 -13.37 1.50 10.53
CA ASP A 48 -12.14 1.28 11.28
C ASP A 48 -11.69 -0.19 11.27
N LEU A 49 -12.42 -1.03 10.54
CA LEU A 49 -11.93 -2.33 10.12
C LEU A 49 -10.83 -2.16 9.06
N TYR A 50 -9.64 -1.70 9.47
CA TYR A 50 -8.45 -1.75 8.63
C TYR A 50 -7.14 -1.83 9.44
N LEU A 51 -6.34 -2.86 9.09
CA LEU A 51 -4.91 -3.09 9.36
C LEU A 51 -4.30 -2.53 10.66
N SER A 52 -4.73 -3.03 11.82
CA SER A 52 -3.84 -3.09 13.00
C SER A 52 -2.78 -4.17 12.79
N MET A 53 -1.90 -3.98 11.80
CA MET A 53 -0.85 -4.93 11.47
C MET A 53 0.50 -4.22 11.49
N GLU A 54 1.41 -4.67 12.36
CA GLU A 54 2.79 -4.16 12.41
C GLU A 54 3.60 -4.52 11.14
N ARG A 55 3.07 -5.46 10.35
CA ARG A 55 3.63 -5.95 9.08
C ARG A 55 2.57 -6.02 8.01
N SER A 56 2.94 -5.74 6.76
CA SER A 56 2.10 -5.96 5.60
C SER A 56 2.69 -7.04 4.70
N SER A 57 1.82 -7.85 4.10
CA SER A 57 2.20 -8.85 3.11
C SER A 57 1.18 -8.81 1.97
N LEU A 58 1.67 -8.73 0.74
CA LEU A 58 0.88 -8.90 -0.47
C LEU A 58 1.32 -10.19 -1.14
N GLN A 59 0.35 -11.02 -1.48
CA GLN A 59 0.54 -12.31 -2.14
C GLN A 59 -0.24 -12.28 -3.45
N MET A 60 0.44 -12.64 -4.54
CA MET A 60 -0.12 -12.74 -5.87
C MET A 60 0.16 -14.13 -6.42
N THR A 61 -0.89 -14.84 -6.81
CA THR A 61 -0.78 -16.18 -7.36
C THR A 61 -1.08 -16.15 -8.86
N GLY A 62 -0.17 -16.74 -9.64
CA GLY A 62 -0.35 -17.00 -11.07
C GLY A 62 -0.34 -18.48 -11.37
N GLU A 63 -0.41 -18.84 -12.65
CA GLU A 63 -0.48 -20.25 -13.09
C GLU A 63 0.78 -21.06 -12.77
N LYS A 64 1.94 -20.40 -12.68
CA LYS A 64 3.26 -21.05 -12.56
C LYS A 64 3.92 -20.84 -11.20
N GLY A 65 3.33 -20.03 -10.35
CA GLY A 65 3.97 -19.65 -9.10
C GLY A 65 3.22 -18.58 -8.34
N GLU A 66 3.81 -18.19 -7.23
CA GLU A 66 3.32 -17.15 -6.34
C GLU A 66 4.44 -16.16 -6.02
N LEU A 67 4.11 -14.87 -6.08
CA LEU A 67 4.96 -13.80 -5.58
C LEU A 67 4.42 -13.31 -4.24
N ARG A 68 5.32 -13.13 -3.27
CA ARG A 68 5.01 -12.54 -1.97
C ARG A 68 5.94 -11.37 -1.70
N ILE A 69 5.36 -10.23 -1.34
CA ILE A 69 6.07 -9.03 -0.93
C ILE A 69 5.69 -8.72 0.51
N THR A 70 6.66 -8.76 1.41
CA THR A 70 6.46 -8.50 2.84
C THR A 70 7.20 -7.24 3.25
N ALA A 71 6.53 -6.29 3.89
CA ALA A 71 7.16 -5.22 4.65
C ALA A 71 7.05 -5.52 6.14
N SER A 72 8.18 -5.85 6.75
CA SER A 72 8.26 -6.33 8.14
C SER A 72 8.14 -5.23 9.20
N LYS A 73 8.29 -3.95 8.82
CA LYS A 73 8.34 -2.81 9.74
C LYS A 73 7.18 -1.82 9.59
N THR A 74 6.22 -2.10 8.71
CA THR A 74 5.11 -1.18 8.42
C THR A 74 3.88 -1.93 7.90
N ALA A 75 2.72 -1.41 8.25
CA ALA A 75 1.42 -1.82 7.69
C ALA A 75 1.23 -1.41 6.22
N PHE A 76 2.14 -0.57 5.69
CA PHE A 76 1.94 0.13 4.43
C PHE A 76 3.13 -0.11 3.48
N LEU A 77 2.92 -0.94 2.46
CA LEU A 77 3.94 -1.27 1.45
C LEU A 77 4.50 -0.04 0.74
N ASN A 78 3.67 0.98 0.48
CA ASN A 78 4.07 2.17 -0.28
C ASN A 78 5.10 3.05 0.46
N ILE A 79 5.23 2.92 1.78
CA ILE A 79 6.22 3.65 2.59
C ILE A 79 7.24 2.71 3.26
N ALA A 80 7.30 1.46 2.81
CA ALA A 80 8.30 0.52 3.30
C ALA A 80 9.69 0.98 2.85
N GLY A 81 10.55 1.34 3.80
CA GLY A 81 11.93 1.73 3.50
C GLY A 81 12.91 0.58 3.64
N SER A 82 12.89 -0.14 4.76
CA SER A 82 13.73 -1.31 5.01
C SER A 82 12.91 -2.52 5.45
N GLY A 83 13.50 -3.71 5.36
CA GLY A 83 12.82 -4.95 5.73
C GLY A 83 11.73 -5.37 4.73
N ILE A 84 11.94 -5.03 3.45
CA ILE A 84 11.19 -5.57 2.32
C ILE A 84 11.78 -6.93 1.96
N LEU A 85 10.93 -7.96 1.93
CA LEU A 85 11.29 -9.30 1.50
C LEU A 85 10.41 -9.65 0.29
N ILE A 86 11.04 -10.04 -0.81
CA ILE A 86 10.37 -10.48 -2.03
C ILE A 86 10.69 -11.97 -2.22
N GLU A 87 9.65 -12.80 -2.29
CA GLU A 87 9.75 -14.24 -2.41
C GLU A 87 8.96 -14.70 -3.65
N HIS A 88 9.52 -15.65 -4.39
CA HIS A 88 8.86 -16.34 -5.49
C HIS A 88 8.81 -17.84 -5.21
N LEU A 89 7.60 -18.39 -5.07
CA LEU A 89 7.35 -19.83 -5.05
C LEU A 89 7.12 -20.31 -6.48
N ASP A 90 7.99 -21.17 -6.99
CA ASP A 90 7.81 -21.86 -8.27
C ASP A 90 6.97 -23.12 -8.07
N PHE A 91 5.86 -23.27 -8.80
CA PHE A 91 4.97 -24.43 -8.63
C PHE A 91 5.50 -25.71 -9.25
N ALA A 92 6.37 -25.62 -10.27
CA ALA A 92 6.94 -26.79 -10.91
C ALA A 92 8.01 -27.45 -10.03
N SER A 93 8.85 -26.66 -9.36
CA SER A 93 9.86 -27.18 -8.43
C SER A 93 9.42 -27.22 -6.96
N ASN A 94 8.36 -26.50 -6.60
CA ASN A 94 7.91 -26.27 -5.22
C ASN A 94 8.99 -25.63 -4.33
N GLU A 95 9.81 -24.77 -4.92
CA GLU A 95 10.88 -24.06 -4.23
C GLU A 95 10.54 -22.58 -4.07
N VAL A 96 10.82 -22.04 -2.89
CA VAL A 96 10.76 -20.60 -2.62
C VAL A 96 12.14 -19.99 -2.86
N LYS A 97 12.21 -18.95 -3.68
CA LYS A 97 13.41 -18.18 -3.96
C LYS A 97 13.22 -16.75 -3.47
N THR A 98 14.16 -16.27 -2.66
CA THR A 98 14.24 -14.85 -2.32
C THR A 98 14.80 -14.08 -3.51
N ILE A 99 14.12 -13.01 -3.90
CA ILE A 99 14.59 -12.09 -4.94
C ILE A 99 15.44 -11.03 -4.26
N ASP A 100 16.69 -10.92 -4.71
CA ASP A 100 17.59 -9.87 -4.27
C ASP A 100 17.17 -8.53 -4.89
N TRP A 101 16.89 -7.54 -4.05
CA TRP A 101 16.39 -6.25 -4.45
C TRP A 101 16.77 -5.19 -3.42
N GLU A 102 17.26 -4.05 -3.92
CA GLU A 102 17.63 -2.90 -3.12
C GLU A 102 17.29 -1.59 -3.83
N PHE A 103 17.21 -0.50 -3.06
CA PHE A 103 17.08 0.84 -3.62
C PHE A 103 18.40 1.29 -4.25
N ASP A 104 18.31 2.15 -5.26
CA ASP A 104 19.47 2.88 -5.80
C ASP A 104 20.25 3.54 -4.65
N ALA A 105 21.59 3.55 -4.75
CA ALA A 105 22.47 3.94 -3.63
C ALA A 105 22.14 5.33 -3.05
N HIS A 106 21.87 6.33 -3.91
CA HIS A 106 21.53 7.68 -3.46
C HIS A 106 20.16 7.75 -2.76
N ILE A 107 19.23 6.86 -3.12
CA ILE A 107 17.92 6.74 -2.47
C ILE A 107 18.06 6.01 -1.13
N ALA A 108 18.92 4.99 -1.06
CA ALA A 108 19.16 4.24 0.17
C ALA A 108 19.69 5.11 1.32
N GLU A 109 20.43 6.18 1.01
CA GLU A 109 20.93 7.18 1.98
C GLU A 109 19.83 8.06 2.58
N LEU A 110 18.67 8.16 1.92
CA LEU A 110 17.56 8.97 2.41
C LEU A 110 16.82 8.29 3.56
N ALA A 111 16.15 9.12 4.36
CA ALA A 111 15.19 8.65 5.35
C ALA A 111 14.17 7.71 4.70
N GLU A 112 13.83 6.61 5.36
CA GLU A 112 12.97 5.53 4.82
C GLU A 112 11.69 6.04 4.15
N ARG A 113 11.00 6.99 4.80
CA ARG A 113 9.74 7.58 4.30
C ARG A 113 9.90 8.55 3.13
N ALA A 114 11.12 8.95 2.79
CA ALA A 114 11.41 9.82 1.65
C ALA A 114 11.79 9.05 0.38
N ARG A 115 12.09 7.74 0.48
CA ARG A 115 12.67 6.96 -0.62
C ARG A 115 11.75 6.83 -1.83
N ASN A 116 10.49 6.46 -1.58
CA ASN A 116 9.47 6.33 -2.63
C ASN A 116 9.19 7.67 -3.32
N ILE A 117 9.11 8.76 -2.54
CA ILE A 117 8.89 10.11 -3.06
C ILE A 117 10.11 10.56 -3.86
N SER A 118 11.34 10.33 -3.38
CA SER A 118 12.56 10.65 -4.12
C SER A 118 12.55 10.00 -5.50
N LYS A 119 12.22 8.70 -5.59
CA LYS A 119 12.14 8.01 -6.88
C LYS A 119 11.10 8.63 -7.81
N LEU A 120 9.96 9.05 -7.27
CA LEU A 120 8.93 9.75 -8.03
C LEU A 120 9.44 11.08 -8.62
N TYR A 121 10.19 11.86 -7.83
CA TYR A 121 10.80 13.11 -8.29
C TYR A 121 11.90 12.87 -9.33
N ASP A 122 12.73 11.83 -9.17
CA ASP A 122 13.73 11.44 -10.17
C ASP A 122 13.02 11.13 -11.51
N LEU A 123 11.96 10.33 -11.49
CA LEU A 123 11.16 10.01 -12.67
C LEU A 123 10.49 11.24 -13.29
N PHE A 124 10.02 12.19 -12.47
CA PHE A 124 9.47 13.45 -12.94
C PHE A 124 10.51 14.32 -13.64
N ALA A 125 11.68 14.51 -13.01
CA ALA A 125 12.77 15.29 -13.57
C ALA A 125 13.28 14.72 -14.90
N GLU A 126 13.27 13.39 -15.04
CA GLU A 126 13.65 12.69 -16.27
C GLU A 126 12.54 12.61 -17.32
N GLY A 127 11.32 13.06 -17.01
CA GLY A 127 10.17 12.96 -17.92
C GLY A 127 9.66 11.52 -18.12
N LYS A 128 9.98 10.59 -17.20
CA LYS A 128 9.71 9.15 -17.29
C LYS A 128 8.50 8.68 -16.49
N LEU A 129 7.71 9.59 -15.91
CA LEU A 129 6.53 9.22 -15.12
C LEU A 129 5.59 8.27 -15.87
N LYS A 130 5.30 8.56 -17.15
CA LYS A 130 4.40 7.74 -17.97
C LYS A 130 4.98 6.36 -18.26
N GLU A 131 6.28 6.27 -18.52
CA GLU A 131 6.98 4.99 -18.77
C GLU A 131 7.01 4.11 -17.53
N ALA A 132 7.20 4.73 -16.37
CA ALA A 132 7.14 4.06 -15.08
C ALA A 132 5.71 3.78 -14.61
N GLY A 133 4.69 4.05 -15.43
CA GLY A 133 3.27 3.89 -15.09
C GLY A 133 2.84 4.63 -13.82
N ALA A 134 3.48 5.78 -13.53
CA ALA A 134 3.12 6.60 -12.38
C ALA A 134 1.69 7.14 -12.56
N ALA A 135 0.92 7.12 -11.46
CA ALA A 135 -0.45 7.62 -11.46
C ALA A 135 -0.49 9.11 -11.82
N ASP A 136 -1.44 9.47 -12.68
CA ASP A 136 -1.79 10.86 -13.00
C ASP A 136 -3.14 11.24 -12.39
N PHE A 137 -3.61 12.46 -12.66
CA PHE A 137 -4.90 12.92 -12.15
C PHE A 137 -6.09 12.13 -12.71
N ALA A 138 -5.99 11.57 -13.92
CA ALA A 138 -7.07 10.75 -14.47
C ALA A 138 -7.17 9.42 -13.72
N ALA A 139 -6.03 8.76 -13.46
CA ALA A 139 -5.95 7.56 -12.63
C ALA A 139 -6.46 7.84 -11.20
N ALA A 140 -6.10 8.98 -10.60
CA ALA A 140 -6.57 9.37 -9.27
C ALA A 140 -8.10 9.52 -9.21
N VAL A 141 -8.74 10.08 -10.25
CA VAL A 141 -10.20 10.17 -10.34
C VAL A 141 -10.85 8.79 -10.40
N VAL A 142 -10.27 7.86 -11.16
CA VAL A 142 -10.77 6.47 -11.21
C VAL A 142 -10.72 5.84 -9.81
N ARG A 143 -9.56 5.92 -9.14
CA ARG A 143 -9.40 5.33 -7.80
C ARG A 143 -10.35 5.96 -6.77
N HIS A 144 -10.60 7.27 -6.85
CA HIS A 144 -11.58 7.93 -5.98
C HIS A 144 -13.00 7.38 -6.17
N ARG A 145 -13.42 7.13 -7.41
CA ARG A 145 -14.74 6.53 -7.70
C ARG A 145 -14.85 5.11 -7.16
N GLU A 146 -13.78 4.33 -7.28
CA GLU A 146 -13.75 2.96 -6.73
C GLU A 146 -13.86 2.96 -5.20
N ILE A 147 -13.11 3.83 -4.52
CA ILE A 147 -13.21 4.01 -3.07
C ILE A 147 -14.62 4.45 -2.68
N ASP A 148 -15.25 5.35 -3.43
CA ASP A 148 -16.62 5.76 -3.18
C ASP A 148 -17.58 4.56 -3.30
N SER A 149 -17.44 3.71 -4.32
CA SER A 149 -18.25 2.49 -4.43
C SER A 149 -18.00 1.51 -3.28
N ILE A 150 -16.75 1.33 -2.81
CA ILE A 150 -16.48 0.50 -1.62
C ILE A 150 -17.23 0.98 -0.37
N LEU A 151 -17.45 2.29 -0.24
CA LEU A 151 -18.07 2.90 0.93
C LEU A 151 -19.60 3.03 0.84
N TRP A 152 -20.14 3.20 -0.37
CA TRP A 152 -21.52 3.68 -0.57
C TRP A 152 -22.41 2.84 -1.49
N THR A 153 -21.94 1.70 -2.03
CA THR A 153 -22.80 0.70 -2.70
C THR A 153 -23.10 -0.48 -1.80
#